data_AF-A0A9E2M2I8-F1
#
_entry.id   AF-A0A9E2M2I8-F1
#
_cell.length_a   1.000
_cell.length_b   1.000
_cell.length_c   1.000
_cell.angle_alpha   90.00
_cell.angle_beta   90.00
_cell.angle_gamma   90.00
#
_symmetry.space_group_name_H-M   'P 1'
#
loop_
_entity.id
_entity.type
_entity.pdbx_description
1 polymer ?
#
loop_
_entity_poly.entity_id
_entity_poly.type
_entity_poly.pdbx_seq_one_letter_code
_entity_poly.pdbx_strand_id
1 'polypeptide(L)' 'MNKGLICPKSYKPLLDVKQTEVAIKLIKDNFESILSEELRLRRVTAPIFVLRGTGINDDLTGVERPVSFK' A
#
# COMPACT_ATOMS: atom_id res chain seq x y z
N MET A 1 13.88 -4.41 18.83
CA MET A 1 12.48 -4.80 18.57
C MET A 1 11.64 -3.53 18.46
N ASN A 2 10.90 -3.35 17.36
CA ASN A 2 10.10 -2.14 17.10
C ASN A 2 9.01 -1.98 18.16
N LYS A 3 8.91 -0.79 18.75
CA LYS A 3 8.05 -0.44 19.91
C LYS A 3 6.53 -0.53 19.66
N GLY A 4 6.05 -1.07 18.54
CA GLY A 4 4.63 -1.14 18.18
C GLY A 4 4.16 -2.46 17.58
N LEU A 5 5.02 -3.48 17.49
CA LEU A 5 4.60 -4.77 16.96
C LEU A 5 3.91 -5.60 18.06
N ILE A 6 2.59 -5.72 17.98
CA ILE A 6 1.81 -6.59 18.87
C ILE A 6 1.70 -7.96 18.21
N CYS A 7 2.45 -8.94 18.69
CA CYS A 7 2.31 -10.34 18.27
C CYS A 7 1.39 -11.08 19.25
N PRO A 8 0.32 -11.73 18.77
CA PRO A 8 -0.54 -12.58 19.61
C PRO A 8 0.27 -13.64 20.35
N LYS A 9 -0.16 -13.99 21.58
CA LYS A 9 0.44 -15.11 22.32
C LYS A 9 0.31 -16.38 21.47
N SER A 10 1.41 -17.10 21.30
CA SER A 10 1.50 -18.33 20.50
C SER A 10 1.30 -18.15 18.99
N TYR A 11 1.47 -16.93 18.44
CA TYR A 11 1.49 -16.74 16.99
C TYR A 11 2.58 -17.59 16.34
N LYS A 12 2.17 -18.46 15.42
CA LYS A 12 3.06 -19.21 14.55
C LYS A 12 2.70 -18.84 13.12
N PRO A 13 3.60 -18.17 12.38
CA PRO A 13 3.32 -17.86 10.98
C PRO A 13 3.14 -19.16 10.20
N LEU A 14 2.08 -19.22 9.39
CA LEU A 14 1.79 -20.38 8.54
C LEU A 14 2.82 -20.52 7.39
N LEU A 15 3.38 -19.39 6.97
CA LEU A 15 4.34 -19.28 5.88
C LEU A 15 5.65 -18.73 6.45
N ASP A 16 6.78 -19.18 5.89
CA ASP A 16 8.05 -18.50 6.13
C ASP A 16 8.09 -17.12 5.44
N VAL A 17 9.17 -16.36 5.67
CA VAL A 17 9.30 -14.99 5.13
C VAL A 17 9.21 -14.97 3.60
N LYS A 18 9.91 -15.89 2.92
CA LYS A 18 9.97 -15.94 1.46
C LYS A 18 8.61 -16.36 0.89
N GLN A 19 7.98 -17.36 1.49
CA GLN A 19 6.63 -17.78 1.13
C GLN A 19 5.62 -16.65 1.33
N THR A 20 5.75 -15.87 2.40
CA THR A 20 4.91 -14.70 2.68
C THR A 20 5.07 -13.64 1.59
N GLU A 21 6.29 -13.31 1.18
CA GLU A 21 6.55 -12.36 0.09
C GLU A 21 5.94 -12.83 -1.24
N VAL A 22 6.10 -14.11 -1.57
CA VAL A 22 5.49 -14.71 -2.77
C VAL A 22 3.97 -14.65 -2.71
N ALA A 23 3.38 -14.99 -1.56
CA ALA A 23 1.92 -14.95 -1.37
C ALA A 23 1.37 -13.52 -1.47
N ILE A 24 2.05 -12.53 -0.88
CA ILE A 24 1.68 -11.12 -0.99
C ILE A 24 1.71 -10.66 -2.45
N LYS A 25 2.77 -11.03 -3.19
CA LYS A 25 2.88 -10.69 -4.61
C LYS A 25 1.73 -11.30 -5.41
N LEU A 26 1.48 -12.60 -5.22
CA LEU A 26 0.41 -13.31 -5.91
C LEU A 26 -0.96 -12.64 -5.70
N ILE A 27 -1.29 -12.29 -4.46
CA ILE A 27 -2.56 -11.62 -4.15
C ILE A 27 -2.65 -10.25 -4.84
N LYS A 28 -1.58 -9.46 -4.79
CA LYS A 28 -1.55 -8.12 -5.40
C LYS A 28 -1.70 -8.18 -6.92
N ASP A 29 -0.96 -9.06 -7.58
CA ASP A 29 -0.99 -9.20 -9.03
C ASP A 29 -2.37 -9.67 -9.52
N ASN A 30 -2.95 -10.68 -8.84
CA ASN A 30 -4.25 -11.21 -9.22
C ASN A 30 -5.36 -10.19 -9.03
N PHE A 31 -5.35 -9.47 -7.90
CA PHE A 31 -6.36 -8.43 -7.66
C PHE A 31 -6.25 -7.31 -8.70
N GLU A 32 -5.03 -6.88 -9.03
CA GLU A 32 -4.80 -5.86 -10.05
C GLU A 32 -5.35 -6.28 -11.43
N SER A 33 -5.08 -7.51 -11.87
CA SER A 33 -5.58 -8.03 -13.17
C SER A 33 -7.11 -8.05 -13.19
N ILE A 34 -7.72 -8.66 -12.17
CA ILE A 34 -9.18 -8.81 -12.08
C ILE A 34 -9.85 -7.43 -12.02
N LEU A 35 -9.33 -6.51 -11.20
CA LEU A 35 -9.88 -5.15 -11.11
C LEU A 35 -9.80 -4.41 -12.45
N SER A 36 -8.70 -4.58 -13.18
CA SER A 36 -8.51 -3.97 -14.51
C SER A 36 -9.50 -4.52 -15.53
N GLU A 37 -9.74 -5.83 -15.52
CA GLU A 37 -10.65 -6.52 -16.44
C GLU A 37 -12.11 -6.16 -16.16
N GLU A 38 -12.56 -6.31 -14.92
CA GLU A 38 -13.96 -6.11 -14.52
C GLU A 38 -14.42 -4.66 -14.69
N LEU A 39 -13.54 -3.70 -14.40
CA LEU A 39 -13.86 -2.27 -14.48
C LEU A 39 -13.32 -1.59 -15.76
N ARG A 40 -12.71 -2.35 -16.68
CA ARG A 40 -12.08 -1.84 -17.91
C ARG A 40 -11.08 -0.71 -17.65
N LEU A 41 -10.31 -0.83 -16.57
CA LEU A 41 -9.30 0.15 -16.21
C LEU A 41 -8.01 -0.10 -16.99
N ARG A 42 -7.18 0.93 -17.07
CA ARG A 42 -5.82 0.83 -17.59
C ARG A 42 -4.84 1.26 -16.52
N ARG A 43 -3.82 0.44 -16.26
CA ARG A 43 -2.73 0.80 -15.36
C ARG A 43 -2.01 2.05 -15.86
N VAL A 44 -1.83 3.03 -14.97
CA VAL A 44 -1.03 4.23 -15.17
C VAL A 44 -0.08 4.42 -14.00
N THR A 45 1.05 5.09 -14.23
CA THR A 45 2.01 5.40 -13.17
C THR A 45 1.51 6.59 -12.34
N ALA A 46 1.37 6.41 -11.03
CA ALA A 46 1.03 7.50 -10.12
C ALA A 46 2.27 8.31 -9.71
N PRO A 47 2.15 9.64 -9.54
CA PRO A 47 3.23 10.47 -9.01
C PRO A 47 3.48 10.15 -7.52
N ILE A 48 4.75 10.10 -7.10
CA ILE A 48 5.13 9.89 -5.69
C ILE A 48 5.15 11.23 -4.92
N PHE A 49 5.39 12.33 -5.62
CA PHE A 49 5.41 13.69 -5.06
C PHE A 49 4.58 14.59 -5.95
N VAL A 50 3.94 15.58 -5.32
CA VAL A 50 3.16 16.61 -6.00
C VAL A 50 3.55 17.98 -5.46
N LEU A 51 3.45 19.00 -6.30
CA LEU A 51 3.72 20.38 -5.88
C LEU A 51 2.61 20.86 -4.93
N ARG A 52 3.02 21.47 -3.82
CA ARG A 52 2.09 22.08 -2.85
C ARG A 52 1.29 23.19 -3.52
N GLY A 53 0.00 23.26 -3.20
CA GLY A 53 -0.90 24.30 -3.72
C GLY A 53 -1.49 24.02 -5.11
N THR A 54 -1.21 22.86 -5.71
CA THR A 54 -1.81 22.46 -7.00
C THR A 54 -3.23 21.89 -6.87
N GLY A 55 -3.63 21.49 -5.66
CA GLY A 55 -4.90 20.78 -5.42
C GLY A 55 -4.90 19.31 -5.85
N ILE A 56 -3.74 18.76 -6.26
CA ILE A 56 -3.62 17.35 -6.69
C ILE A 56 -3.49 16.39 -5.49
N ASN A 57 -2.88 16.84 -4.39
CA ASN A 57 -2.77 16.02 -3.19
C ASN A 57 -4.13 15.88 -2.50
N ASP A 58 -4.49 14.67 -2.11
CA ASP A 58 -5.63 14.45 -1.23
C ASP A 58 -5.24 14.83 0.21
N ASP A 59 -5.95 15.80 0.78
CA ASP A 59 -5.71 16.32 2.13
C ASP A 59 -6.45 15.51 3.21
N LEU A 60 -7.12 14.41 2.86
CA LEU A 60 -7.86 13.52 3.76
C LEU A 60 -8.88 14.29 4.61
N THR A 61 -8.70 14.38 5.94
CA THR A 61 -9.59 15.15 6.82
C THR A 61 -9.08 16.56 7.10
N GLY A 62 -7.90 16.92 6.58
CA GLY A 62 -7.27 18.24 6.70
C GLY A 62 -6.51 18.47 8.01
N VAL A 63 -6.53 17.50 8.93
CA VAL A 63 -5.70 17.54 10.16
C VAL A 63 -4.38 16.78 9.99
N GLU A 64 -4.32 15.87 9.03
CA GLU A 64 -3.14 15.09 8.69
C GLU A 64 -2.05 16.01 8.10
N ARG A 65 -0.80 15.77 8.51
CA ARG A 65 0.35 16.55 8.03
C ARG A 65 1.02 15.83 6.85
N PRO A 66 1.03 16.40 5.63
CA PRO A 66 1.72 15.80 4.50
C PRO A 66 3.24 15.80 4.74
N VAL A 67 3.91 14.76 4.23
CA VAL A 67 5.38 14.69 4.22
C VAL A 67 5.91 15.77 3.26
N SER A 68 6.86 16.58 3.73
CA SER A 68 7.49 17.66 2.95
C SER A 68 8.98 17.40 2.79
N PHE A 69 9.47 17.54 1.56
CA PHE A 69 10.89 17.44 1.20
C PHE A 69 11.43 18.87 1.06
N LYS A 70 12.52 19.20 1.76
CA LYS A 70 13.18 20.51 1.71
C LYS A 70 14.42 20.44 0.83
#